data_AF-A0A453K5P5-F1
#
_entry.id   AF-A0A453K5P5-F1
#
_cell.length_a   1.000
_cell.length_b   1.000
_cell.length_c   1.000
_cell.angle_alpha   90.00
_cell.angle_beta   90.00
_cell.angle_gamma   90.00
#
_symmetry.space_group_name_H-M   'P 1'
#
loop_
_entity.id
_entity.type
_entity.pdbx_description
1 polymer ?
#
loop_
_entity_poly.entity_id
_entity_poly.type
_entity_poly.pdbx_seq_one_letter_code
_entity_poly.pdbx_strand_id
1 'polypeptide(L)'
;MLIGKWDEAMYYVLGDPSAKPKWYDPMSEAVLLWERDKSLNQTRYNLSPFAISLNELPPHMLTMLPPTDSRLRPDQRHLENGEYEKANSEKLRLEQLQRQARRLQEKGWQPRWFRKDEDDSYCYLGGYWEAREKGNWDGIPHIFGQSSALTG
;
A
#
# COMPACT_ATOMS: atom_id res chain seq x y z
N MET A 1 -5.57 31.04 -8.51
CA MET A 1 -6.53 30.26 -7.68
C MET A 1 -6.55 28.81 -8.14
N LEU A 2 -6.57 27.85 -7.21
CA LEU A 2 -6.83 26.44 -7.54
C LEU A 2 -8.35 26.19 -7.59
N ILE A 3 -8.81 25.52 -8.64
CA ILE A 3 -10.23 25.17 -8.82
C ILE A 3 -10.34 23.73 -9.33
N GLY A 4 -11.46 23.07 -9.07
CA GLY A 4 -11.71 21.72 -9.55
C GLY A 4 -12.31 20.81 -8.49
N LYS A 5 -12.34 19.52 -8.80
CA LYS A 5 -12.77 18.46 -7.88
C LYS A 5 -11.67 17.42 -7.79
N TRP A 6 -11.39 16.99 -6.57
CA TRP A 6 -10.31 16.04 -6.26
C TRP A 6 -10.51 14.66 -6.93
N ASP A 7 -11.74 14.31 -7.32
CA ASP A 7 -12.11 13.04 -7.96
C ASP A 7 -12.29 13.15 -9.48
N GLU A 8 -12.12 14.34 -10.07
CA GLU A 8 -12.25 14.57 -11.51
C GLU A 8 -10.99 15.22 -12.08
N ALA A 9 -10.74 16.49 -11.74
CA ALA A 9 -9.61 17.28 -12.24
C ALA A 9 -9.36 18.52 -11.38
N MET A 10 -8.11 18.95 -11.34
CA MET A 10 -7.64 20.17 -10.67
C MET A 10 -6.99 21.11 -11.68
N TYR A 11 -7.36 22.38 -11.61
CA TYR A 11 -6.90 23.45 -12.49
C TYR A 11 -6.35 24.62 -11.69
N TYR A 12 -5.50 25.41 -12.34
CA TYR A 12 -4.97 26.66 -11.82
C TYR A 12 -5.34 27.82 -12.75
N VAL A 13 -5.87 28.89 -12.16
CA VAL A 13 -6.14 30.16 -12.86
C VAL A 13 -5.18 31.22 -12.33
N LEU A 14 -4.47 31.90 -13.23
CA LEU A 14 -3.50 32.95 -12.88
C LEU A 14 -4.23 34.23 -12.45
N GLY A 15 -3.81 34.82 -11.32
CA GLY A 15 -4.40 36.04 -10.77
C GLY A 15 -5.56 35.82 -9.80
N ASP A 16 -6.16 36.92 -9.34
CA ASP A 16 -7.33 36.94 -8.45
C ASP A 16 -8.61 36.95 -9.30
N PRO A 17 -9.39 35.85 -9.31
CA PRO A 17 -10.64 35.79 -10.06
C PRO A 17 -11.71 36.73 -9.51
N SER A 18 -11.62 37.15 -8.24
CA SER A 18 -12.53 38.12 -7.63
C SER A 18 -12.33 39.55 -8.16
N ALA A 19 -11.18 39.84 -8.76
CA ALA A 19 -10.91 41.12 -9.42
C ALA A 19 -11.37 41.16 -10.90
N LYS A 20 -11.85 40.04 -11.43
CA LYS A 20 -12.28 39.93 -12.83
C LYS A 20 -13.75 40.32 -13.01
N PRO A 21 -14.17 40.77 -14.20
CA PRO A 21 -15.56 41.14 -14.49
C PRO A 21 -16.54 39.99 -14.22
N LYS A 22 -17.81 40.28 -13.88
CA LYS A 22 -18.85 39.25 -13.61
C LYS A 22 -19.10 38.25 -14.76
N TRP A 23 -18.75 38.61 -16.00
CA TRP A 23 -18.90 37.77 -17.18
C TRP A 23 -17.65 36.93 -17.49
N TYR A 24 -16.57 37.10 -16.72
CA TYR A 24 -15.35 36.34 -16.88
C TYR A 24 -15.59 34.89 -16.46
N ASP A 25 -15.29 33.97 -17.37
CA ASP A 25 -15.24 32.54 -17.10
C ASP A 25 -13.82 32.16 -16.66
N PRO A 26 -13.59 31.80 -15.37
CA PRO A 26 -12.29 31.36 -14.90
C PRO A 26 -11.74 30.14 -15.64
N MET A 27 -12.60 29.33 -16.26
CA MET A 27 -12.15 28.16 -17.04
C MET A 27 -11.47 28.55 -18.35
N SER A 28 -11.69 29.75 -18.87
CA SER A 28 -11.07 30.22 -20.13
C SER A 28 -9.56 30.42 -20.03
N GLU A 29 -9.05 30.74 -18.84
CA GLU A 29 -7.62 30.90 -18.54
C GLU A 29 -7.09 29.78 -17.62
N ALA A 30 -7.88 28.72 -17.41
CA ALA A 30 -7.53 27.63 -16.52
C ALA A 30 -6.49 26.70 -17.16
N VAL A 31 -5.40 26.48 -16.44
CA VAL A 31 -4.37 25.49 -16.78
C VAL A 31 -4.66 24.21 -16.02
N LEU A 32 -4.82 23.09 -16.72
CA LEU A 32 -4.97 21.77 -16.10
C LEU A 32 -3.67 21.38 -15.37
N LEU A 33 -3.76 21.06 -14.07
CA LEU A 33 -2.63 20.58 -13.27
C LEU A 33 -2.65 19.06 -13.06
N TRP A 34 -3.85 18.50 -12.89
CA TRP A 34 -4.04 17.08 -12.64
C TRP A 34 -5.43 16.67 -13.14
N GLU A 35 -5.54 15.48 -13.74
CA GLU A 35 -6.79 14.86 -14.13
C GLU A 35 -6.78 13.40 -13.66
N ARG A 36 -7.94 12.91 -13.22
CA ARG A 36 -8.11 11.50 -12.89
C ARG A 36 -7.94 10.63 -14.15
N ASP A 37 -7.31 9.48 -13.98
CA ASP A 37 -7.27 8.44 -15.02
C ASP A 37 -8.71 8.06 -15.46
N LYS A 38 -8.91 8.03 -16.78
CA LYS A 38 -10.20 7.76 -17.42
C LYS A 38 -10.52 6.27 -17.53
N SER A 39 -9.64 5.38 -17.04
CA SER A 39 -9.84 3.93 -17.10
C SER A 39 -11.22 3.52 -16.57
N LEU A 40 -12.04 2.95 -17.45
CA LEU A 40 -13.42 2.54 -17.20
C LEU A 40 -13.54 1.04 -16.84
N ASN A 41 -12.43 0.36 -16.55
CA ASN A 41 -12.45 -1.08 -16.30
C ASN A 41 -13.08 -1.36 -14.93
N GLN A 42 -14.41 -1.49 -14.91
CA GLN A 42 -15.15 -1.83 -13.71
C GLN A 42 -14.73 -3.23 -13.24
N THR A 43 -13.91 -3.28 -12.20
CA THR A 43 -13.52 -4.53 -11.55
C THR A 43 -14.49 -4.88 -10.43
N ARG A 44 -14.40 -6.11 -9.91
CA ARG A 44 -15.19 -6.61 -8.77
C ARG A 44 -15.21 -5.63 -7.57
N TYR A 45 -14.13 -4.87 -7.38
CA TYR A 45 -13.96 -3.94 -6.26
C TYR A 45 -13.78 -2.47 -6.72
N ASN A 46 -14.08 -2.15 -7.98
CA ASN A 46 -13.91 -0.82 -8.58
C ASN A 46 -12.48 -0.24 -8.38
N LEU A 47 -11.46 -1.10 -8.40
CA LEU A 47 -10.06 -0.71 -8.29
C LEU A 47 -9.59 -0.03 -9.58
N SER A 48 -8.77 1.01 -9.44
CA SER A 48 -8.05 1.61 -10.56
C SER A 48 -6.96 0.66 -11.07
N PRO A 49 -6.48 0.82 -12.32
CA PRO A 49 -5.35 0.04 -12.83
C PRO A 49 -4.11 0.09 -11.92
N PHE A 50 -3.83 1.26 -11.31
CA PHE A 50 -2.76 1.41 -10.33
C PHE A 50 -3.00 0.57 -9.08
N ALA A 51 -4.22 0.57 -8.52
CA ALA A 51 -4.52 -0.24 -7.34
C ALA A 51 -4.43 -1.75 -7.62
N ILE A 52 -4.78 -2.18 -8.84
CA ILE A 52 -4.63 -3.58 -9.28
C ILE A 52 -3.15 -3.99 -9.31
N SER A 53 -2.26 -3.14 -9.84
CA SER A 53 -0.84 -3.48 -9.95
C SER A 53 -0.10 -3.53 -8.62
N LEU A 54 -0.64 -2.94 -7.54
CA LEU A 54 -0.02 -2.98 -6.21
C LEU A 54 0.18 -4.40 -5.68
N ASN A 55 -0.79 -5.31 -5.91
CA ASN A 55 -0.73 -6.69 -5.42
C ASN A 55 -0.39 -7.74 -6.49
N GLU A 56 -0.07 -7.30 -7.71
CA GLU A 56 0.46 -8.18 -8.74
C GLU A 56 1.80 -8.76 -8.28
N LEU A 57 1.96 -10.08 -8.48
CA LEU A 57 3.16 -10.82 -8.07
C LEU A 57 3.75 -11.58 -9.27
N PRO A 58 4.47 -10.88 -10.15
CA PRO A 58 5.21 -11.51 -11.23
C PRO A 58 6.25 -12.51 -10.68
N PRO A 59 6.54 -13.63 -11.37
CA PRO A 59 7.47 -14.65 -10.89
C PRO A 59 8.87 -14.11 -10.53
N HIS A 60 9.37 -13.10 -11.27
CA HIS A 60 10.68 -12.49 -11.01
C HIS A 60 10.73 -11.71 -9.69
N MET A 61 9.59 -11.27 -9.14
CA MET A 61 9.56 -10.55 -7.87
C MET A 61 9.69 -11.48 -6.66
N LEU A 62 9.33 -12.76 -6.78
CA LEU A 62 9.35 -13.71 -5.66
C LEU A 62 10.74 -13.82 -5.00
N THR A 63 11.81 -13.71 -5.77
CA THR A 63 13.20 -13.77 -5.27
C THR A 63 13.68 -12.43 -4.69
N MET A 64 12.96 -11.34 -4.92
CA MET A 64 13.32 -9.97 -4.53
C MET A 64 12.47 -9.39 -3.41
N LEU A 65 11.54 -10.16 -2.84
CA LEU A 65 10.65 -9.71 -1.78
C LEU A 65 11.05 -10.32 -0.44
N PRO A 66 11.01 -9.55 0.66
CA PRO A 66 11.10 -10.13 1.98
C PRO A 66 9.88 -11.03 2.23
N PRO A 67 9.98 -12.02 3.14
CA PRO A 67 8.86 -12.90 3.49
C PRO A 67 7.70 -12.16 4.21
N THR A 68 7.84 -10.86 4.44
CA THR A 68 6.86 -9.97 5.06
C THR A 68 6.10 -9.09 4.05
N ASP A 69 6.41 -9.17 2.76
CA ASP A 69 5.74 -8.34 1.73
C ASP A 69 4.26 -8.71 1.58
N SER A 70 3.38 -7.71 1.49
CA SER A 70 1.93 -7.92 1.41
C SER A 70 1.49 -8.81 0.23
N ARG A 71 2.26 -8.85 -0.87
CA ARG A 71 1.94 -9.72 -2.01
C ARG A 71 1.96 -11.21 -1.68
N LEU A 72 2.69 -11.57 -0.62
CA LEU A 72 2.85 -12.93 -0.12
C LEU A 72 1.78 -13.30 0.92
N ARG A 73 0.85 -12.38 1.24
CA ARG A 73 -0.16 -12.58 2.27
C ARG A 73 -1.25 -13.56 1.78
N PRO A 74 -1.39 -14.76 2.39
CA PRO A 74 -2.18 -15.85 1.81
C PRO A 74 -3.70 -15.60 1.81
N ASP A 75 -4.25 -14.97 2.85
CA ASP A 75 -5.68 -14.63 2.92
C ASP A 75 -6.09 -13.68 1.79
N GLN A 76 -5.28 -12.65 1.54
CA GLN A 76 -5.49 -11.70 0.44
C GLN A 76 -5.36 -12.38 -0.93
N ARG A 77 -4.36 -13.27 -1.10
CA ARG A 77 -4.18 -14.00 -2.37
C ARG A 77 -5.36 -14.93 -2.68
N HIS A 78 -5.84 -15.67 -1.68
CA HIS A 78 -7.02 -16.52 -1.84
C HIS A 78 -8.27 -15.70 -2.17
N LEU A 79 -8.45 -14.52 -1.57
CA LEU A 79 -9.56 -13.63 -1.88
C LEU A 79 -9.51 -13.16 -3.34
N GLU A 80 -8.34 -12.76 -3.83
CA GLU A 80 -8.14 -12.34 -5.23
C GLU A 80 -8.44 -13.46 -6.22
N ASN A 81 -8.13 -14.71 -5.86
CA ASN A 81 -8.42 -15.90 -6.66
C ASN A 81 -9.88 -16.38 -6.53
N GLY A 82 -10.70 -15.75 -5.69
CA GLY A 82 -12.09 -16.15 -5.44
C GLY A 82 -12.24 -17.39 -4.55
N GLU A 83 -11.20 -17.78 -3.82
CA GLU A 83 -11.19 -18.93 -2.91
C GLU A 83 -11.60 -18.50 -1.48
N TYR A 84 -12.87 -18.10 -1.30
CA TYR A 84 -13.34 -17.41 -0.09
C TYR A 84 -13.18 -18.21 1.21
N GLU A 85 -13.43 -19.52 1.17
CA GLU A 85 -13.28 -20.40 2.33
C GLU A 85 -11.83 -20.44 2.81
N LYS A 86 -10.88 -20.55 1.87
CA LYS A 86 -9.43 -20.51 2.17
C LYS A 86 -8.98 -19.13 2.64
N ALA A 87 -9.52 -18.06 2.05
CA ALA A 87 -9.23 -16.70 2.48
C ALA A 87 -9.64 -16.48 3.93
N ASN A 88 -10.84 -16.94 4.31
CA ASN A 88 -11.36 -16.78 5.67
C ASN A 88 -10.58 -17.61 6.70
N SER A 89 -10.19 -18.85 6.37
CA SER A 89 -9.37 -19.68 7.27
C SER A 89 -7.97 -19.08 7.49
N GLU A 90 -7.31 -18.62 6.43
CA GLU A 90 -6.00 -17.97 6.51
C GLU A 90 -6.08 -16.63 7.26
N LYS A 91 -7.15 -15.85 7.07
CA LYS A 91 -7.35 -14.60 7.81
C LYS A 91 -7.39 -14.86 9.32
N LEU A 92 -8.18 -15.86 9.75
CA LEU A 92 -8.27 -16.22 11.16
C LEU A 92 -6.91 -16.65 11.73
N ARG A 93 -6.16 -17.46 10.96
CA ARG A 93 -4.81 -17.92 11.33
C ARG A 93 -3.84 -16.76 11.50
N LEU A 94 -3.79 -15.83 10.54
CA LEU A 94 -2.90 -14.66 10.58
C LEU A 94 -3.26 -13.72 11.74
N GLU A 95 -4.54 -13.50 12.02
CA GLU A 95 -4.97 -12.70 13.17
C GLU A 95 -4.54 -13.33 14.51
N GLN A 96 -4.61 -14.66 14.63
CA GLN A 96 -4.14 -15.37 15.82
C GLN A 96 -2.62 -15.23 15.99
N LEU A 97 -1.84 -15.42 14.92
CA LEU A 97 -0.39 -15.21 14.93
C LEU A 97 -0.04 -13.77 15.32
N GLN A 98 -0.75 -12.78 14.76
CA GLN A 98 -0.52 -11.38 15.09
C GLN A 98 -0.86 -11.08 16.56
N ARG A 99 -1.94 -11.65 17.11
CA ARG A 99 -2.29 -11.50 18.54
C ARG A 99 -1.21 -12.10 19.44
N GLN A 100 -0.65 -13.25 19.09
CA GLN A 100 0.45 -13.86 19.85
C GLN A 100 1.72 -13.02 19.76
N ALA A 101 2.06 -12.53 18.57
CA ALA A 101 3.20 -11.64 18.36
C ALA A 101 3.06 -10.34 19.16
N ARG A 102 1.88 -9.72 19.21
CA ARG A 102 1.64 -8.49 20.00
C ARG A 102 1.93 -8.67 21.49
N ARG A 103 1.55 -9.81 22.08
CA ARG A 103 1.89 -10.13 23.49
C ARG A 103 3.40 -10.20 23.73
N LEU A 104 4.18 -10.55 22.71
CA LEU A 104 5.64 -10.53 22.76
C LEU A 104 6.21 -9.13 22.44
N GLN A 105 5.52 -8.32 21.63
CA GLN A 105 5.90 -6.95 21.28
C GLN A 105 5.77 -5.97 22.46
N GLU A 106 4.89 -6.23 23.43
CA GLU A 106 4.81 -5.48 24.70
C GLU A 106 6.15 -5.46 25.47
N LYS A 107 7.13 -6.26 25.05
CA LYS A 107 8.50 -6.28 25.57
C LYS A 107 9.52 -5.42 24.78
N GLY A 108 9.05 -4.53 23.89
CA GLY A 108 9.90 -3.55 23.21
C GLY A 108 10.25 -3.86 21.75
N TRP A 109 9.31 -4.43 20.98
CA TRP A 109 9.53 -4.63 19.55
C TRP A 109 9.64 -3.29 18.80
N GLN A 110 10.56 -3.23 17.83
CA GLN A 110 10.77 -2.09 16.97
C GLN A 110 10.70 -2.50 15.50
N PRO A 111 10.14 -1.66 14.61
CA PRO A 111 10.18 -1.93 13.17
C PRO A 111 11.61 -2.08 12.65
N ARG A 112 11.79 -2.95 11.65
CA ARG A 112 13.12 -3.29 11.11
C ARG A 112 13.76 -2.16 10.31
N TRP A 113 12.96 -1.49 9.47
CA TRP A 113 13.40 -0.55 8.43
C TRP A 113 13.14 0.91 8.80
N PHE A 114 12.46 1.16 9.92
CA PHE A 114 12.03 2.48 10.35
C PHE A 114 12.26 2.65 11.85
N ARG A 115 12.49 3.88 12.28
CA ARG A 115 12.55 4.26 13.69
C ARG A 115 11.49 5.30 13.98
N LYS A 116 10.83 5.17 15.12
CA LYS A 116 9.92 6.18 15.63
C LYS A 116 10.71 7.38 16.18
N ASP A 117 10.36 8.58 15.75
CA ASP A 117 10.97 9.84 16.19
C ASP A 117 10.17 10.49 17.34
N GLU A 118 10.67 11.58 17.90
CA GLU A 118 10.06 12.28 19.05
C GLU A 118 8.67 12.86 18.75
N ASP A 119 8.41 13.21 17.49
CA ASP A 119 7.12 13.75 17.01
C ASP A 119 6.11 12.64 16.64
N ASP A 120 6.35 11.41 17.10
CA ASP A 120 5.61 10.20 16.73
C ASP A 120 5.66 9.82 15.24
N SER A 121 6.49 10.49 14.43
CA SER A 121 6.71 10.12 13.02
C SER A 121 7.66 8.91 12.89
N TYR A 122 7.73 8.33 11.69
CA TYR A 122 8.66 7.23 11.40
C TYR A 122 9.66 7.63 10.31
N CYS A 123 10.95 7.55 10.63
CA CYS A 123 12.03 7.82 9.68
C CYS A 123 12.60 6.51 9.13
N TYR A 124 12.83 6.47 7.80
CA TYR A 124 13.49 5.34 7.16
C TYR A 124 14.96 5.25 7.61
N LEU A 125 15.38 4.05 8.02
CA LEU A 125 16.71 3.80 8.57
C LEU A 125 17.76 3.39 7.53
N GLY A 126 17.35 3.12 6.28
CA GLY A 126 18.19 2.39 5.35
C GLY A 126 18.10 0.87 5.56
N GLY A 127 18.78 0.13 4.69
CA GLY A 127 18.94 -1.32 4.78
C GLY A 127 17.92 -2.13 3.99
N TYR A 128 16.72 -1.62 3.72
CA TYR A 128 15.72 -2.35 2.94
C TYR A 128 16.17 -2.53 1.49
N TRP A 129 16.58 -1.44 0.84
CA TRP A 129 16.99 -1.45 -0.56
C TRP A 129 18.30 -2.23 -0.76
N GLU A 130 19.22 -2.13 0.17
CA GLU A 130 20.51 -2.84 0.18
C GLU A 130 20.32 -4.35 0.41
N ALA A 131 19.38 -4.74 1.29
CA ALA A 131 18.98 -6.13 1.46
C ALA A 131 18.29 -6.67 0.19
N ARG A 132 17.42 -5.85 -0.42
CA ARG A 132 16.72 -6.18 -1.65
C ARG A 132 17.67 -6.41 -2.82
N GLU A 133 18.64 -5.52 -3.03
CA GLU A 133 19.63 -5.66 -4.11
C GLU A 133 20.45 -6.95 -3.98
N LYS A 134 20.72 -7.39 -2.75
CA LYS A 134 21.45 -8.64 -2.46
C LYS A 134 20.55 -9.87 -2.42
N GLY A 135 19.23 -9.71 -2.44
CA GLY A 135 18.27 -10.79 -2.19
C GLY A 135 18.44 -11.43 -0.81
N ASN A 136 19.02 -10.72 0.16
CA ASN A 136 19.33 -11.25 1.48
C ASN A 136 18.28 -10.76 2.50
N TRP A 137 17.47 -11.70 3.00
CA TRP A 137 16.43 -11.46 4.00
C TRP A 137 16.74 -12.14 5.34
N ASP A 138 18.01 -12.40 5.64
CA ASP A 138 18.47 -13.01 6.88
C ASP A 138 17.99 -12.20 8.09
N GLY A 139 17.44 -12.91 9.08
CA GLY A 139 16.87 -12.29 10.29
C GLY A 139 15.51 -11.62 10.07
N ILE A 140 14.92 -11.65 8.87
CA ILE A 140 13.54 -11.23 8.64
C ILE A 140 12.60 -12.42 8.92
N PRO A 141 11.69 -12.30 9.91
CA PRO A 141 10.82 -13.42 10.28
C PRO A 141 9.79 -13.70 9.19
N HIS A 142 9.50 -14.98 8.96
CA HIS A 142 8.45 -15.40 8.04
C HIS A 142 7.07 -15.32 8.69
N ILE A 143 6.47 -14.12 8.70
CA ILE A 143 5.23 -13.82 9.44
C ILE A 143 3.96 -14.48 8.87
N PHE A 144 4.00 -14.96 7.62
CA PHE A 144 2.88 -15.68 7.00
C PHE A 144 3.02 -17.20 7.08
N GLY A 145 4.11 -17.70 7.67
CA GLY A 145 4.46 -19.12 7.62
C GLY A 145 3.47 -19.96 8.40
N GLN A 146 3.33 -21.24 8.05
CA GLN A 146 2.70 -22.18 8.96
C GLN A 146 3.64 -22.35 10.15
N SER A 147 3.12 -22.20 11.37
CA SER A 147 3.85 -22.66 12.55
C SER A 147 4.09 -24.14 12.33
N SER A 148 5.35 -24.55 12.15
CA SER A 148 5.71 -25.96 12.21
C SER A 148 5.40 -26.45 13.62
N ALA A 149 4.17 -26.94 13.81
CA ALA A 149 3.82 -27.69 14.98
C ALA A 149 4.66 -28.97 14.94
N LEU A 150 5.74 -28.96 15.72
CA LEU A 150 6.36 -30.11 16.38
C LEU A 150 6.26 -31.43 15.59
N THR A 151 7.19 -31.64 14.66
CA THR A 151 7.70 -32.99 14.39
C THR A 151 8.87 -33.22 15.34
N GLY A 152 8.58 -33.84 16.49
CA GLY A 152 9.53 -34.29 17.49
C GLY A 152 8.91 -35.45 18.25
#